data_AF-A0A9P4LHE0-F1
#
_entry.id   AF-A0A9P4LHE0-F1
#
_cell.length_a   1.000
_cell.length_b   1.000
_cell.length_c   1.000
_cell.angle_alpha   90.00
_cell.angle_beta   90.00
_cell.angle_gamma   90.00
#
_symmetry.space_group_name_H-M   'P 1'
#
loop_
_entity.id
_entity.type
_entity.pdbx_description
1 polymer ?
#
loop_
_entity_poly.entity_id
_entity_poly.type
_entity_poly.pdbx_seq_one_letter_code
_entity_poly.pdbx_strand_id
1 'polypeptide(L)'
;MITSLAAGYASAICPGFNYGIGNRQDLGSGISRWTVYDDGCNAVDSLTTTGNPCTSGTFGCSPPPIIFNRYTNTFNHLVYNCRTDPNSGKCGNDVISVCCRNDGN
;
A
#
# COMPACT_ATOMS: atom_id res chain seq x y z
N MET A 1 -16.22 7.73 32.69
CA MET A 1 -16.05 7.55 31.23
C MET A 1 -14.58 7.22 31.03
N ILE A 2 -14.25 5.98 30.66
CA ILE A 2 -12.85 5.55 30.47
C ILE A 2 -12.47 5.84 29.02
N THR A 3 -11.76 6.94 28.83
CA THR A 3 -11.19 7.36 27.54
C THR A 3 -10.06 6.40 27.17
N SER A 4 -10.32 5.48 26.25
CA SER A 4 -9.30 4.61 25.69
C SER A 4 -8.46 5.40 24.69
N LEU A 5 -7.28 5.84 25.13
CA LEU A 5 -6.25 6.40 24.25
C LEU A 5 -5.63 5.23 23.48
N ALA A 6 -6.15 4.95 22.29
CA ALA A 6 -5.41 4.13 21.33
C ALA A 6 -4.17 4.94 20.93
N ALA A 7 -3.06 4.69 21.62
CA ALA A 7 -1.73 5.08 21.17
C ALA A 7 -1.47 4.34 19.85
N GLY A 8 -1.90 4.96 18.75
CA GLY A 8 -1.43 4.61 17.42
C GLY A 8 0.03 5.00 17.38
N TYR A 9 0.92 4.10 17.81
CA TYR A 9 2.30 4.15 17.39
C TYR A 9 2.26 4.02 15.88
N ALA A 10 2.15 5.14 15.16
CA ALA A 10 2.58 5.24 13.78
C ALA A 10 4.11 5.11 13.82
N SER A 11 4.57 3.90 14.13
CA SER A 11 5.87 3.47 13.66
C SER A 11 5.70 3.50 12.16
N ALA A 12 6.26 4.56 11.54
CA ALA A 12 6.32 4.77 10.11
C ALA A 12 6.23 3.42 9.40
N ILE A 13 5.10 3.13 8.75
CA ILE A 13 4.93 1.79 8.15
C ILE A 13 5.99 1.50 7.10
N CYS A 14 6.58 2.56 6.57
CA CYS A 14 7.64 2.52 5.59
C CYS A 14 8.58 3.69 5.88
N PRO A 15 9.54 3.54 6.82
CA PRO A 15 10.42 4.64 7.21
C PRO A 15 11.22 5.15 6.00
N GLY A 16 11.04 6.44 5.66
CA GLY A 16 11.70 7.06 4.50
C GLY A 16 10.94 6.92 3.16
N PHE A 17 9.67 6.51 3.21
CA PHE A 17 8.77 6.45 2.06
C PHE A 17 7.50 7.25 2.32
N ASN A 18 6.71 7.48 1.26
CA ASN A 18 5.47 8.25 1.36
C ASN A 18 4.25 7.36 1.62
N TYR A 19 4.23 6.16 1.04
CA TYR A 19 3.08 5.27 1.07
C TYR A 19 3.52 3.81 1.25
N GLY A 20 2.62 2.99 1.76
CA GLY A 20 2.75 1.53 1.83
C GLY A 20 1.56 0.86 1.17
N ILE A 21 1.80 -0.18 0.38
CA ILE A 21 0.72 -1.00 -0.20
C ILE A 21 0.48 -2.20 0.71
N GLY A 22 -0.75 -2.33 1.21
CA GLY A 22 -1.22 -3.46 1.98
C GLY A 22 -1.24 -4.76 1.18
N ASN A 23 -1.46 -5.85 1.89
CA ASN A 23 -1.55 -7.17 1.28
C ASN A 23 -2.86 -7.36 0.52
N ARG A 24 -2.95 -8.44 -0.26
CA ARG A 24 -4.17 -8.79 -0.99
C ARG A 24 -5.30 -9.09 0.00
N GLN A 25 -6.39 -8.34 -0.11
CA GLN A 25 -7.64 -8.57 0.63
C GLN A 25 -8.67 -9.23 -0.30
N ASP A 26 -8.99 -10.49 -0.07
CA ASP A 26 -10.03 -11.20 -0.81
C ASP A 26 -11.43 -10.81 -0.32
N LEU A 27 -12.24 -10.19 -1.19
CA LEU A 27 -13.61 -9.77 -0.88
C LEU A 27 -14.67 -10.80 -1.29
N GLY A 28 -14.26 -11.91 -1.90
CA GLY A 28 -15.15 -12.92 -2.47
C GLY A 28 -15.52 -12.65 -3.93
N SER A 29 -16.15 -13.64 -4.58
CA SER A 29 -16.56 -13.57 -6.00
C SER A 29 -15.44 -13.24 -7.00
N GLY A 30 -14.20 -13.58 -6.67
CA GLY A 30 -13.01 -13.26 -7.47
C GLY A 30 -12.54 -11.80 -7.37
N ILE A 31 -13.15 -10.99 -6.50
CA ILE A 31 -12.78 -9.59 -6.27
C ILE A 31 -11.66 -9.54 -5.24
N SER A 32 -10.56 -8.88 -5.60
CA SER A 32 -9.43 -8.61 -4.71
C SER A 32 -9.26 -7.11 -4.51
N ARG A 33 -8.94 -6.71 -3.29
CA ARG A 33 -8.67 -5.32 -2.92
C ARG A 33 -7.26 -5.18 -2.35
N TRP A 34 -6.63 -4.07 -2.70
CA TRP A 34 -5.37 -3.64 -2.11
C TRP A 34 -5.55 -2.21 -1.64
N THR A 35 -5.21 -1.96 -0.38
CA THR A 35 -5.30 -0.63 0.22
C THR A 35 -3.92 0.00 0.26
N VAL A 36 -3.84 1.28 -0.07
CA VAL A 36 -2.64 2.09 0.03
C VAL A 36 -2.76 2.94 1.29
N TYR A 37 -1.77 2.83 2.15
CA TYR A 37 -1.68 3.55 3.42
C TYR A 37 -0.61 4.63 3.32
N ASP A 38 -0.80 5.76 3.99
CA ASP A 38 0.29 6.69 4.26
C ASP A 38 1.13 6.22 5.46
N ASP A 39 2.22 6.94 5.74
CA ASP A 39 3.11 6.69 6.88
C ASP A 39 2.37 6.57 8.23
N GLY A 40 1.28 7.33 8.39
CA GLY A 40 0.41 7.33 9.56
C GLY A 40 -0.63 6.21 9.61
N CYS A 41 -0.55 5.19 8.74
CA CYS A 41 -1.54 4.12 8.63
C CYS A 41 -2.95 4.55 8.22
N ASN A 42 -3.12 5.72 7.60
CA ASN A 42 -4.40 6.13 7.05
C ASN A 42 -4.53 5.60 5.62
N ALA A 43 -5.67 4.98 5.32
CA ALA A 43 -5.95 4.54 3.96
C ALA A 43 -6.19 5.78 3.07
N VAL A 44 -5.28 6.00 2.12
CA VAL A 44 -5.32 7.16 1.21
C VAL A 44 -5.83 6.79 -0.19
N ASP A 45 -5.66 5.53 -0.60
CA ASP A 45 -6.16 5.02 -1.87
C ASP A 45 -6.46 3.52 -1.74
N SER A 46 -7.22 2.95 -2.67
CA SER A 46 -7.39 1.51 -2.76
C SER A 46 -7.78 1.07 -4.15
N LEU A 47 -7.19 -0.03 -4.62
CA LEU A 47 -7.59 -0.68 -5.86
C LEU A 47 -8.48 -1.87 -5.54
N THR A 48 -9.69 -1.89 -6.10
CA THR A 48 -10.56 -3.07 -6.07
C THR A 48 -10.73 -3.56 -7.50
N THR A 49 -10.30 -4.78 -7.78
CA THR A 49 -10.37 -5.35 -9.13
C THR A 49 -10.64 -6.86 -9.09
N THR A 50 -11.30 -7.37 -10.13
CA THR A 50 -11.44 -8.81 -10.40
C THR A 50 -10.32 -9.35 -11.30
N GLY A 51 -9.49 -8.45 -11.85
CA GLY A 51 -8.41 -8.79 -12.76
C GLY A 51 -7.02 -8.75 -12.12
N ASN A 52 -5.98 -8.64 -12.96
CA ASN A 52 -4.61 -8.52 -12.49
C ASN A 52 -4.34 -7.06 -12.03
N PRO A 53 -3.96 -6.84 -10.75
CA PRO A 53 -3.67 -5.49 -10.24
C PRO A 53 -2.52 -4.82 -11.01
N CYS A 54 -1.57 -5.60 -11.53
CA CYS A 54 -0.41 -5.14 -12.29
C CYS A 54 -0.76 -4.51 -13.64
N THR A 55 -1.92 -4.86 -14.20
CA THR A 55 -2.40 -4.34 -15.51
C THR A 55 -3.51 -3.31 -15.34
N SER A 56 -3.91 -3.01 -14.10
CA SER A 56 -4.99 -2.05 -13.81
C SER A 56 -4.56 -0.59 -14.00
N GLY A 57 -3.26 -0.32 -14.15
CA GLY A 57 -2.69 1.03 -14.26
C GLY A 57 -2.37 1.70 -12.93
N THR A 58 -3.12 1.39 -11.87
CA THR A 58 -2.87 1.87 -10.49
C THR A 58 -1.61 1.23 -9.90
N PHE A 59 -1.37 -0.06 -10.11
CA PHE A 59 -0.14 -0.71 -9.70
C PHE A 59 0.65 -1.20 -10.90
N GLY A 60 1.97 -1.11 -10.82
CA GLY A 60 2.89 -1.82 -11.69
C GLY A 60 3.57 -2.93 -10.89
N CYS A 61 3.87 -4.02 -11.59
CA CYS A 61 4.60 -5.15 -11.02
C CYS A 61 5.91 -5.37 -11.75
N SER A 62 6.92 -5.81 -11.00
CA SER A 62 8.19 -6.26 -11.56
C SER A 62 8.06 -7.65 -12.18
N PRO A 63 9.00 -8.03 -13.08
CA PRO A 63 9.21 -9.43 -13.42
C PRO A 63 9.53 -10.28 -12.16
N PRO A 64 9.40 -11.62 -12.23
CA PRO A 64 9.61 -12.51 -11.10
C PRO A 64 10.92 -12.22 -10.34
N PRO A 65 10.88 -12.07 -8.99
CA PRO A 65 9.73 -12.19 -8.11
C PRO A 65 8.70 -11.07 -8.31
N ILE A 66 7.42 -11.44 -8.48
CA ILE A 66 6.35 -10.48 -8.75
C ILE A 66 6.09 -9.67 -7.49
N ILE A 67 6.57 -8.44 -7.47
CA ILE A 67 6.29 -7.45 -6.43
C ILE A 67 5.67 -6.22 -7.07
N PHE A 68 4.89 -5.47 -6.29
CA PHE A 68 4.46 -4.13 -6.71
C PHE A 68 5.68 -3.22 -6.73
N ASN A 69 6.15 -2.84 -7.92
CA ASN A 69 7.30 -1.95 -8.11
C ASN A 69 6.89 -0.51 -8.42
N ARG A 70 5.59 -0.28 -8.66
CA ARG A 70 5.07 1.04 -9.01
C ARG A 70 3.67 1.22 -8.46
N TYR A 71 3.39 2.42 -7.97
CA TYR A 71 2.06 2.86 -7.60
C TYR A 71 1.76 4.18 -8.29
N THR A 72 0.66 4.24 -9.03
CA THR A 72 0.13 5.46 -9.63
C THR A 72 -1.07 5.88 -8.81
N ASN A 73 -0.95 7.02 -8.13
CA ASN A 73 -2.03 7.56 -7.31
C ASN A 73 -3.18 8.01 -8.23
N THR A 74 -4.40 7.53 -7.93
CA THR A 74 -5.56 7.74 -8.80
C THR A 74 -6.13 9.16 -8.75
N PHE A 75 -5.80 9.93 -7.72
CA PHE A 75 -6.31 11.29 -7.51
C PHE A 75 -5.46 12.37 -8.20
N ASN A 76 -4.12 12.21 -8.17
CA ASN A 76 -3.19 13.20 -8.70
C ASN A 76 -2.33 12.68 -9.86
N HIS A 77 -2.51 11.41 -10.26
CA HIS A 77 -1.76 10.74 -11.32
C HIS A 77 -0.23 10.71 -11.11
N LEU A 78 0.24 10.94 -9.88
CA LEU A 78 1.64 10.85 -9.55
C LEU A 78 2.07 9.39 -9.44
N VAL A 79 3.27 9.12 -9.96
CA VAL A 79 3.87 7.78 -9.98
C VAL A 79 4.92 7.68 -8.89
N TYR A 80 4.81 6.64 -8.09
CA TYR A 80 5.68 6.31 -6.97
C TYR A 80 6.37 4.99 -7.26
N ASN A 81 7.67 4.93 -6.98
CA ASN A 81 8.43 3.69 -7.08
C ASN A 81 8.31 2.91 -5.77
N CYS A 82 7.96 1.64 -5.90
CA CYS A 82 7.72 0.75 -4.78
C CYS A 82 8.81 -0.32 -4.68
N ARG A 83 9.17 -0.71 -3.46
CA ARG A 83 10.12 -1.79 -3.18
C ARG A 83 9.77 -2.46 -1.87
N THR A 84 10.14 -3.73 -1.74
CA THR A 84 10.04 -4.46 -0.47
C THR A 84 11.03 -3.85 0.52
N ASP A 85 10.57 -3.52 1.72
CA ASP A 85 11.43 -3.02 2.79
C ASP A 85 11.27 -3.94 4.01
N PRO A 86 12.36 -4.44 4.63
CA PRO A 86 12.28 -5.31 5.80
C PRO A 86 11.77 -4.60 7.06
N ASN A 87 11.77 -3.26 7.07
CA ASN A 87 11.17 -2.45 8.11
C ASN A 87 9.71 -2.10 7.79
N SER A 88 9.10 -2.76 6.78
CA SER A 88 7.69 -2.54 6.51
C SER A 88 6.83 -2.98 7.71
N GLY A 89 5.97 -2.08 8.13
CA GLY A 89 5.07 -2.27 9.25
C GLY A 89 3.78 -2.97 8.85
N LYS A 90 2.78 -2.80 9.72
CA LYS A 90 1.40 -3.23 9.46
C LYS A 90 0.43 -2.19 9.97
N CYS A 91 -0.66 -2.00 9.25
CA CYS A 91 -1.77 -1.14 9.66
C CYS A 91 -2.92 -2.00 10.17
N GLY A 92 -3.00 -2.13 11.49
CA GLY A 92 -3.97 -3.01 12.15
C GLY A 92 -3.71 -4.47 11.78
N ASN A 93 -4.59 -5.04 10.94
CA ASN A 93 -4.49 -6.41 10.45
C ASN A 93 -3.89 -6.52 9.04
N ASP A 94 -3.65 -5.40 8.36
CA ASP A 94 -3.10 -5.39 7.01
C ASP A 94 -1.57 -5.22 7.05
N VAL A 95 -0.85 -6.19 6.49
CA VAL A 95 0.62 -6.19 6.46
C VAL A 95 1.09 -5.49 5.21
N ILE A 96 1.95 -4.48 5.36
CA ILE A 96 2.47 -3.73 4.23
C ILE A 96 3.46 -4.60 3.46
N SER A 97 3.13 -4.85 2.19
CA SER A 97 3.90 -5.70 1.30
C SER A 97 5.07 -4.96 0.66
N VAL A 98 4.86 -3.70 0.25
CA VAL A 98 5.89 -2.85 -0.33
C VAL A 98 5.70 -1.40 0.11
N CYS A 99 6.81 -0.67 0.08
CA CYS A 99 6.90 0.74 0.43
C CYS A 99 7.18 1.56 -0.83
N CYS A 100 6.39 2.61 -1.04
CA CYS A 100 6.39 3.45 -2.24
C CYS A 100 6.79 4.88 -1.91
N ARG A 101 7.77 5.42 -2.66
CA ARG A 101 8.18 6.82 -2.55
C ARG A 101 8.21 7.50 -3.89
N ASN A 102 8.09 8.82 -3.87
CA ASN A 102 8.29 9.61 -5.08
C ASN A 102 9.80 9.81 -5.25
N ASP A 103 10.43 9.02 -6.12
CA ASP A 103 11.84 9.21 -6.46
C ASP A 103 12.06 10.40 -7.43
N GLY A 104 11.00 11.13 -7.80
CA GLY A 104 11.11 12.44 -8.44
C GLY A 104 11.77 12.42 -9.82
N ASN A 105 11.28 11.57 -10.73
CA ASN A 105 11.73 11.61 -12.12
C ASN A 105 11.11 12.78 -12.89
#